data_AF-A0A3B0BC63-F1
#
_entry.id   AF-A0A3B0BC63-F1
#
_cell.length_a   1.000
_cell.length_b   1.000
_cell.length_c   1.000
_cell.angle_alpha   90.00
_cell.angle_beta   90.00
_cell.angle_gamma   90.00
#
_symmetry.space_group_name_H-M   'P 1'
#
loop_
_entity.id
_entity.type
_entity.pdbx_description
1 polymer ?
#
loop_
_entity_poly.entity_id
_entity_poly.type
_entity_poly.pdbx_seq_one_letter_code
_entity_poly.pdbx_strand_id
1 'polypeptide(L)'
;MTTAERLLAELRQEAARADTKGSVLVAAQGMAASVLVGVLAVQGWQPASLSLLGQVLWWAGVVCFLGSLLSLLMSVIPRYRTRGWRPGLPITHFADIRGAARRGPEALEEALRETERAPAAAVLAALTENSRIVAGKYGWLRVGMGGFTAAMVLLPGALLAG
;
A
#
# COMPACT_ATOMS: atom_id res chain seq x y z
N MET A 1 19.91 10.57 21.49
CA MET A 1 18.76 10.09 20.70
C MET A 1 17.54 10.03 21.62
N THR A 2 16.53 10.85 21.35
CA THR A 2 15.32 10.94 22.19
C THR A 2 14.36 9.77 21.91
N THR A 3 13.45 9.46 22.84
CA THR A 3 12.42 8.43 22.63
C THR A 3 11.61 8.67 21.35
N ALA A 4 11.32 9.93 21.04
CA ALA A 4 10.56 10.33 19.86
C ALA A 4 11.33 10.03 18.55
N GLU A 5 12.64 10.31 18.52
CA GLU A 5 13.51 9.95 17.38
C GLU A 5 13.60 8.44 17.18
N ARG A 6 13.67 7.67 18.28
CA ARG A 6 13.67 6.21 18.22
C ARG A 6 12.37 5.66 17.64
N LEU A 7 11.23 6.12 18.12
CA LEU A 7 9.92 5.73 17.61
C LEU A 7 9.77 6.10 16.12
N LEU A 8 10.34 7.24 15.70
CA LEU A 8 10.31 7.65 14.29
C LEU A 8 11.13 6.70 13.40
N ALA A 9 12.31 6.27 13.89
CA ALA A 9 13.11 5.27 13.20
C ALA A 9 12.38 3.93 13.10
N GLU A 10 11.76 3.48 14.20
CA GLU A 10 10.96 2.26 14.25
C GLU A 10 9.77 2.31 13.28
N LEU A 11 9.03 3.44 13.22
CA LEU A 11 7.93 3.62 12.26
C LEU A 11 8.39 3.59 10.80
N ARG A 12 9.56 4.17 10.48
CA ARG A 12 10.14 4.12 9.13
C ARG A 12 10.54 2.71 8.74
N GLN A 13 11.13 1.96 9.67
CA GLN A 13 11.41 0.53 9.46
C GLN A 13 10.12 -0.27 9.27
N GLU A 14 9.08 0.03 10.04
CA GLU A 14 7.78 -0.63 9.92
C GLU A 14 7.10 -0.33 8.57
N ALA A 15 7.21 0.91 8.09
CA ALA A 15 6.75 1.28 6.76
C ALA A 15 7.47 0.49 5.65
N ALA A 16 8.79 0.29 5.77
CA ALA A 16 9.56 -0.51 4.82
C ALA A 16 9.18 -2.00 4.90
N ARG A 17 8.96 -2.54 6.10
CA ARG A 17 8.46 -3.92 6.29
C ARG A 17 7.09 -4.11 5.65
N ALA A 18 6.20 -3.13 5.77
CA ALA A 18 4.89 -3.17 5.12
C ALA A 18 5.00 -3.19 3.59
N ASP A 19 5.94 -2.43 3.01
CA ASP A 19 6.20 -2.45 1.56
C ASP A 19 6.73 -3.81 1.09
N THR A 20 7.66 -4.40 1.85
CA THR A 20 8.14 -5.77 1.56
C THR A 20 7.01 -6.79 1.60
N LYS A 21 6.14 -6.75 2.63
CA LYS A 21 4.97 -7.63 2.73
C LYS A 21 4.04 -7.46 1.52
N GLY A 22 3.78 -6.22 1.12
CA GLY A 22 2.97 -5.90 -0.06
C GLY A 22 3.55 -6.50 -1.34
N SER A 23 4.84 -6.27 -1.62
CA SER A 23 5.52 -6.80 -2.80
C SER A 23 5.53 -8.33 -2.85
N VAL A 24 5.73 -8.99 -1.70
CA VAL A 24 5.67 -10.46 -1.61
C VAL A 24 4.26 -10.98 -1.94
N LEU A 25 3.21 -10.34 -1.42
CA LEU A 25 1.82 -10.73 -1.72
C LEU A 25 1.47 -10.50 -3.19
N VAL A 26 1.94 -9.41 -3.80
CA VAL A 26 1.75 -9.16 -5.25
C VAL A 26 2.44 -10.25 -6.07
N ALA A 27 3.67 -10.63 -5.72
CA ALA A 27 4.39 -11.71 -6.39
C ALA A 27 3.67 -13.05 -6.25
N ALA A 28 3.21 -13.39 -5.04
CA ALA A 28 2.43 -14.60 -4.77
C ALA A 28 1.13 -14.63 -5.59
N GLN A 29 0.43 -13.49 -5.64
CA GLN A 29 -0.79 -13.35 -6.42
C GLN A 29 -0.51 -13.49 -7.94
N GLY A 30 0.59 -12.94 -8.44
CA GLY A 30 1.04 -13.12 -9.82
C GLY A 30 1.31 -14.59 -10.16
N MET A 31 1.97 -15.34 -9.27
CA MET A 31 2.18 -16.78 -9.45
C MET A 31 0.85 -17.55 -9.49
N ALA A 32 -0.08 -17.24 -8.59
CA ALA A 32 -1.39 -17.86 -8.55
C ALA A 32 -2.20 -17.59 -9.83
N ALA A 33 -2.14 -16.37 -10.37
CA ALA A 33 -2.74 -16.04 -11.67
C ALA A 33 -2.13 -16.87 -12.80
N SER A 34 -0.80 -16.98 -12.86
CA SER A 34 -0.11 -17.76 -13.90
C SER A 34 -0.51 -19.24 -13.86
N VAL A 35 -0.57 -19.84 -12.67
CA VAL A 35 -1.02 -21.23 -12.51
C VAL A 35 -2.46 -21.39 -12.97
N LEU A 36 -3.36 -20.51 -12.53
CA LEU A 36 -4.77 -20.56 -12.92
C LEU A 36 -4.91 -20.45 -14.45
N VAL A 37 -4.31 -19.44 -15.07
CA VAL A 37 -4.34 -19.25 -16.53
C VAL A 37 -3.78 -20.47 -17.27
N GLY A 38 -2.67 -21.04 -16.78
CA GLY A 38 -2.08 -22.25 -17.36
C GLY A 38 -3.03 -23.45 -17.33
N VAL A 39 -3.70 -23.69 -16.20
CA VAL A 39 -4.69 -24.77 -16.07
C VAL A 39 -5.86 -24.55 -17.03
N LEU A 40 -6.42 -23.34 -17.09
CA LEU A 40 -7.56 -23.02 -17.96
C LEU A 40 -7.20 -23.17 -19.45
N ALA A 41 -5.99 -22.76 -19.83
CA ALA A 41 -5.51 -22.86 -21.21
C ALA A 41 -5.36 -24.32 -21.66
N VAL A 42 -4.84 -25.20 -20.78
CA VAL A 42 -4.71 -26.64 -21.08
C VAL A 42 -6.07 -27.33 -21.17
N GLN A 43 -7.05 -26.92 -20.37
CA GLN A 43 -8.38 -27.53 -20.33
C GLN A 43 -9.34 -27.01 -21.40
N GLY A 44 -8.93 -26.04 -22.23
CA GLY A 44 -9.82 -25.42 -23.22
C GLY A 44 -11.06 -24.76 -22.58
N TRP A 45 -10.90 -24.24 -21.37
CA TRP A 45 -12.00 -23.84 -20.49
C TRP A 45 -12.82 -22.66 -21.08
N GLN A 46 -14.14 -22.74 -20.93
CA GLN A 46 -15.07 -21.68 -21.34
C GLN A 46 -15.97 -21.28 -20.16
N PRO A 47 -16.12 -19.99 -19.82
CA PRO A 47 -16.97 -19.56 -18.70
C PRO A 47 -18.43 -20.00 -18.84
N ALA A 48 -18.90 -20.14 -20.08
CA ALA A 48 -20.28 -20.52 -20.40
C ALA A 48 -20.59 -22.01 -20.16
N SER A 49 -19.57 -22.86 -19.94
CA SER A 49 -19.79 -24.27 -19.61
C SER A 49 -20.12 -24.49 -18.14
N LEU A 50 -19.94 -23.46 -17.30
CA LEU A 50 -20.18 -23.56 -15.87
C LEU A 50 -21.67 -23.55 -15.52
N SER A 51 -22.04 -24.26 -14.46
CA SER A 51 -23.36 -24.14 -13.83
C SER A 51 -23.63 -22.69 -13.39
N LEU A 52 -24.90 -22.31 -13.20
CA LEU A 52 -25.24 -20.94 -12.75
C LEU A 52 -24.51 -20.58 -11.44
N LEU A 53 -24.40 -21.54 -10.51
CA LEU A 53 -23.65 -21.37 -9.27
C LEU A 53 -22.15 -21.21 -9.53
N GLY A 54 -21.58 -22.05 -10.42
CA GLY A 54 -20.18 -21.94 -10.85
C GLY A 54 -19.86 -20.58 -11.46
N GLN A 55 -20.73 -20.05 -12.32
CA GLN A 55 -20.56 -18.72 -12.93
C GLN A 55 -20.55 -17.60 -11.90
N VAL A 56 -21.46 -17.65 -10.91
CA VAL A 56 -21.50 -16.66 -9.82
C VAL A 56 -20.22 -16.73 -8.98
N LEU A 57 -19.78 -17.92 -8.59
CA LEU A 57 -18.55 -18.11 -7.83
C LEU A 57 -17.32 -17.64 -8.62
N TRP A 58 -17.29 -17.92 -9.92
CA TRP A 58 -16.21 -17.51 -10.82
C TRP A 58 -16.07 -16.00 -10.85
N TRP A 59 -17.14 -15.28 -11.20
CA TRP A 59 -17.10 -13.82 -11.31
C TRP A 59 -16.86 -13.15 -9.96
N ALA A 60 -17.44 -13.67 -8.86
CA ALA A 60 -17.12 -13.21 -7.52
C ALA A 60 -15.62 -13.38 -7.21
N GLY A 61 -15.05 -14.54 -7.53
CA GLY A 61 -13.62 -14.82 -7.38
C GLY A 61 -12.74 -13.86 -8.18
N VAL A 62 -13.10 -13.57 -9.44
CA VAL A 62 -12.39 -12.61 -10.29
C VAL A 62 -12.44 -11.20 -9.70
N VAL A 63 -13.61 -10.74 -9.23
CA VAL A 63 -13.75 -9.43 -8.60
C VAL A 63 -12.92 -9.35 -7.31
N CYS A 64 -12.94 -10.39 -6.48
CA CYS A 64 -12.10 -10.47 -5.28
C CYS A 64 -10.60 -10.45 -5.63
N PHE A 65 -10.19 -11.15 -6.70
CA PHE A 65 -8.80 -11.21 -7.13
C PHE A 65 -8.29 -9.86 -7.64
N LEU A 66 -9.06 -9.19 -8.50
CA LEU A 66 -8.71 -7.88 -9.04
C LEU A 66 -8.77 -6.79 -7.95
N GLY A 67 -9.78 -6.84 -7.08
CA GLY A 67 -9.88 -5.96 -5.91
C GLY A 67 -8.69 -6.13 -4.97
N SER A 68 -8.27 -7.37 -4.73
CA SER A 68 -7.05 -7.68 -3.98
C SER A 68 -5.81 -7.06 -4.63
N LEU A 69 -5.63 -7.28 -5.93
CA LEU A 69 -4.48 -6.77 -6.66
C LEU A 69 -4.38 -5.25 -6.53
N LEU A 70 -5.49 -4.55 -6.78
CA LEU A 70 -5.56 -3.11 -6.66
C LEU A 70 -5.24 -2.66 -5.23
N SER A 71 -5.79 -3.34 -4.23
CA SER A 71 -5.51 -3.04 -2.82
C SER A 71 -4.03 -3.23 -2.46
N LEU A 72 -3.41 -4.32 -2.91
CA LEU A 72 -1.99 -4.59 -2.66
C LEU A 72 -1.09 -3.58 -3.38
N LEU A 73 -1.39 -3.23 -4.64
CA LEU A 73 -0.69 -2.17 -5.36
C LEU A 73 -0.84 -0.82 -4.64
N MET A 74 -2.05 -0.51 -4.15
CA MET A 74 -2.34 0.68 -3.35
C MET A 74 -1.59 0.73 -2.01
N SER A 75 -1.16 -0.42 -1.48
CA SER A 75 -0.30 -0.52 -0.30
C SER A 75 1.16 -0.18 -0.62
N VAL A 76 1.63 -0.51 -1.82
CA VAL A 76 3.03 -0.32 -2.25
C VAL A 76 3.25 1.06 -2.88
N ILE A 77 2.21 1.65 -3.48
CA ILE A 77 2.34 2.98 -4.09
C ILE A 77 2.75 4.00 -3.02
N PRO A 78 3.83 4.77 -3.27
CA PRO A 78 4.30 5.75 -2.32
C PRO A 78 3.25 6.86 -2.13
N ARG A 79 2.55 6.82 -0.99
CA ARG A 79 1.58 7.84 -0.61
C ARG A 79 2.30 8.98 0.08
N TYR A 80 2.54 10.04 -0.67
CA TYR A 80 3.00 11.30 -0.11
C TYR A 80 1.83 12.25 -0.03
N ARG A 81 1.62 12.86 1.15
CA ARG A 81 0.66 13.95 1.23
C ARG A 81 1.21 15.12 0.43
N THR A 82 0.50 15.48 -0.64
CA THR A 82 0.75 16.64 -1.51
C THR A 82 0.30 17.96 -0.89
N ARG A 83 0.01 18.01 0.42
CA ARG A 83 -0.16 19.30 1.11
C ARG A 83 1.19 19.99 1.06
N GLY A 84 1.38 20.80 0.02
CA GLY A 84 2.61 21.54 -0.22
C GLY A 84 2.98 22.26 1.06
N TRP A 85 4.23 22.09 1.46
CA TRP A 85 4.83 22.81 2.58
C TRP A 85 4.42 24.29 2.52
N ARG A 86 4.13 24.89 3.67
CA ARG A 86 3.78 26.31 3.78
C ARG A 86 4.91 27.04 4.51
N PRO A 87 5.21 28.30 4.14
CA PRO A 87 6.18 29.11 4.88
C PRO A 87 5.83 29.16 6.38
N GLY A 88 6.83 29.06 7.25
CA GLY A 88 6.66 29.06 8.71
C GLY A 88 6.27 27.72 9.32
N LEU A 89 6.33 26.61 8.56
CA LEU A 89 6.20 25.26 9.11
C LEU A 89 7.55 24.54 9.11
N PRO A 90 7.85 23.73 10.15
CA PRO A 90 9.07 22.92 10.18
C PRO A 90 9.04 21.84 9.11
N ILE A 91 10.23 21.36 8.74
CA ILE A 91 10.42 20.25 7.82
C ILE A 91 10.16 18.94 8.58
N THR A 92 9.19 18.17 8.12
CA THR A 92 8.83 16.88 8.75
C THR A 92 9.13 15.68 7.86
N HIS A 93 9.16 15.90 6.54
CA HIS A 93 9.35 14.86 5.55
C HIS A 93 10.12 15.37 4.31
N PHE A 94 10.66 14.46 3.50
CA PHE A 94 11.34 14.84 2.25
C PHE A 94 10.42 15.62 1.29
N ALA A 95 9.10 15.41 1.39
CA ALA A 95 8.11 16.12 0.58
C ALA A 95 8.07 17.61 0.94
N ASP A 96 8.35 17.95 2.21
CA ASP A 96 8.47 19.33 2.67
C ASP A 96 9.77 19.96 2.17
N ILE A 97 10.89 19.21 2.21
CA ILE A 97 12.18 19.63 1.61
C ILE A 97 11.99 19.95 0.13
N ARG A 98 11.35 19.05 -0.61
CA ARG A 98 11.07 19.25 -2.04
C ARG A 98 10.11 20.42 -2.27
N GLY A 99 9.14 20.63 -1.38
CA GLY A 99 8.21 21.75 -1.43
C GLY A 99 8.87 23.10 -1.19
N ALA A 100 9.74 23.18 -0.18
CA ALA A 100 10.53 24.36 0.16
C ALA A 100 11.57 24.67 -0.92
N ALA A 101 12.32 23.67 -1.38
CA ALA A 101 13.31 23.81 -2.45
C ALA A 101 12.70 24.31 -3.77
N ARG A 102 11.46 23.90 -4.10
CA ARG A 102 10.73 24.43 -5.27
C ARG A 102 10.38 25.91 -5.15
N ARG A 103 10.28 26.45 -3.94
CA ARG A 103 10.03 27.89 -3.70
C ARG A 103 11.31 28.72 -3.65
N GLY A 104 12.48 28.07 -3.67
CA GLY A 104 13.78 28.73 -3.68
C GLY A 104 14.65 28.39 -2.46
N PRO A 105 15.96 28.69 -2.53
CA PRO A 105 16.92 28.36 -1.49
C PRO A 105 16.62 29.06 -0.16
N GLU A 106 16.18 30.32 -0.18
CA GLU A 106 15.81 31.09 1.03
C GLU A 106 14.65 30.45 1.79
N ALA A 107 13.65 29.93 1.06
CA ALA A 107 12.51 29.25 1.67
C ALA A 107 12.91 27.92 2.33
N LEU A 108 13.92 27.23 1.78
CA LEU A 108 14.47 26.03 2.40
C LEU A 108 15.29 26.36 3.64
N GLU A 109 16.09 27.42 3.60
CA GLU A 109 16.87 27.88 4.76
C GLU A 109 15.95 28.30 5.91
N GLU A 110 14.87 29.04 5.63
CA GLU A 110 13.89 29.41 6.66
C GLU A 110 13.17 28.18 7.23
N ALA A 111 12.84 27.21 6.39
CA ALA A 111 12.24 25.95 6.84
C ALA A 111 13.18 25.16 7.77
N LEU A 112 14.49 25.17 7.49
CA LEU A 112 15.51 24.56 8.34
C LEU A 112 15.61 25.29 9.68
N ARG A 113 15.70 26.63 9.66
CA ARG A 113 15.70 27.44 10.89
C ARG A 113 14.46 27.22 11.75
N GLU A 114 13.29 27.11 11.13
CA GLU A 114 12.05 26.83 11.86
C GLU A 114 12.04 25.42 12.47
N THR A 115 12.68 24.46 11.81
CA THR A 115 12.87 23.10 12.35
C THR A 115 13.82 23.11 13.55
N GLU A 116 14.89 23.91 13.49
CA GLU A 116 15.86 24.08 14.59
C GLU A 116 15.28 24.83 15.79
N ARG A 117 14.33 25.76 15.58
CA ARG A 117 13.63 26.48 16.65
C ARG A 117 12.74 25.56 17.49
N ALA A 118 12.16 24.52 16.89
CA ALA A 118 11.21 23.62 17.56
C ALA A 118 11.41 22.13 17.19
N PRO A 119 12.57 21.53 17.52
CA PRO A 119 12.92 20.18 17.08
C PRO A 119 11.96 19.11 17.61
N ALA A 120 11.49 19.25 18.86
CA ALA A 120 10.52 18.33 19.44
C ALA A 120 9.17 18.34 18.72
N ALA A 121 8.68 19.53 18.32
CA ALA A 121 7.43 19.67 17.58
C ALA A 121 7.56 19.08 16.16
N ALA A 122 8.71 19.28 15.50
CA ALA A 122 8.99 18.70 14.19
C ALA A 122 8.99 17.16 14.23
N VAL A 123 9.62 16.56 15.24
CA VAL A 123 9.64 15.09 15.42
C VAL A 123 8.23 14.55 15.72
N LEU A 124 7.43 15.22 16.56
CA LEU A 124 6.07 14.79 16.87
C LEU A 124 5.15 14.85 15.63
N ALA A 125 5.29 15.89 14.80
CA ALA A 125 4.59 16.01 13.54
C ALA A 125 5.00 14.90 12.56
N ALA A 126 6.30 14.61 12.46
CA ALA A 126 6.82 13.51 11.65
C ALA A 126 6.29 12.14 12.13
N LEU A 127 6.26 11.89 13.44
CA LEU A 127 5.70 10.67 14.03
C LEU A 127 4.22 10.49 13.66
N THR A 128 3.42 11.55 13.81
CA THR A 128 1.98 11.52 13.52
C THR A 128 1.72 11.20 12.06
N GLU A 129 2.47 11.82 11.15
CA GLU A 129 2.31 11.60 9.71
C GLU A 129 2.79 10.20 9.30
N ASN A 130 3.96 9.75 9.78
CA ASN A 130 4.47 8.41 9.48
C ASN A 130 3.54 7.31 10.03
N SER A 131 3.00 7.50 11.23
CA SER A 131 2.02 6.57 11.83
C SER A 131 0.77 6.42 10.96
N ARG A 132 0.24 7.53 10.43
CA ARG A 132 -0.91 7.51 9.51
C ARG A 132 -0.61 6.79 8.20
N ILE A 133 0.58 7.01 7.63
CA ILE A 133 1.01 6.30 6.41
C ILE A 133 1.07 4.80 6.67
N VAL A 134 1.71 4.38 7.77
CA VAL A 134 1.81 2.96 8.16
C VAL A 134 0.43 2.35 8.39
N ALA A 135 -0.46 3.03 9.13
CA ALA A 135 -1.82 2.56 9.35
C ALA A 135 -2.61 2.40 8.04
N GLY A 136 -2.43 3.35 7.11
CA GLY A 136 -3.00 3.28 5.76
C GLY A 136 -2.50 2.05 5.00
N LYS A 137 -1.18 1.84 4.93
CA LYS A 137 -0.58 0.65 4.29
C LYS A 137 -1.15 -0.64 4.87
N TYR A 138 -1.24 -0.75 6.20
CA TYR A 138 -1.83 -1.92 6.85
C TYR A 138 -3.33 -2.09 6.58
N GLY A 139 -4.08 -1.01 6.35
CA GLY A 139 -5.46 -1.08 5.88
C GLY A 139 -5.57 -1.77 4.51
N TRP A 140 -4.80 -1.28 3.54
CA TRP A 140 -4.77 -1.84 2.18
C TRP A 140 -4.20 -3.27 2.15
N LEU A 141 -3.21 -3.57 2.99
CA LEU A 141 -2.66 -4.92 3.10
C LEU A 141 -3.73 -5.92 3.61
N ARG A 142 -4.53 -5.53 4.61
CA ARG A 142 -5.61 -6.37 5.14
C ARG A 142 -6.72 -6.62 4.12
N VAL A 143 -7.16 -5.57 3.42
CA VAL A 143 -8.18 -5.70 2.37
C VAL A 143 -7.67 -6.55 1.22
N GLY A 144 -6.41 -6.34 0.81
CA GLY A 144 -5.76 -7.14 -0.24
C GLY A 144 -5.67 -8.60 0.14
N MET A 145 -5.12 -8.90 1.31
CA MET A 145 -5.01 -10.27 1.82
C MET A 145 -6.37 -10.97 1.92
N GLY A 146 -7.40 -10.30 2.45
CA GLY A 146 -8.75 -10.86 2.52
C GLY A 146 -9.34 -11.16 1.14
N GLY A 147 -9.20 -10.24 0.18
CA GLY A 147 -9.63 -10.45 -1.20
C GLY A 147 -8.89 -11.59 -1.90
N PHE A 148 -7.57 -11.70 -1.67
CA PHE A 148 -6.77 -12.78 -2.24
C PHE A 148 -7.17 -14.15 -1.69
N THR A 149 -7.35 -14.26 -0.36
CA THR A 149 -7.83 -15.49 0.27
C THR A 149 -9.21 -15.89 -0.24
N ALA A 150 -10.14 -14.93 -0.37
CA ALA A 150 -11.46 -15.21 -0.94
C ALA A 150 -11.35 -15.71 -2.39
N ALA A 151 -10.53 -15.08 -3.22
CA ALA A 151 -10.32 -15.50 -4.61
C ALA A 151 -9.73 -16.92 -4.70
N MET A 152 -8.81 -17.28 -3.80
CA MET A 152 -8.22 -18.62 -3.75
C MET A 152 -9.22 -19.73 -3.37
N VAL A 153 -10.34 -19.39 -2.75
CA VAL A 153 -11.43 -20.34 -2.46
C VAL A 153 -12.47 -20.33 -3.56
N LEU A 154 -12.89 -19.14 -4.00
CA LEU A 154 -13.97 -18.97 -4.97
C LEU A 154 -13.61 -19.49 -6.36
N LEU A 155 -12.38 -19.24 -6.83
CA LEU A 155 -11.97 -19.64 -8.19
C LEU A 155 -11.86 -21.17 -8.34
N PRO A 156 -11.19 -21.92 -7.45
CA PRO A 156 -11.24 -23.39 -7.51
C PRO A 156 -12.63 -23.94 -7.19
N GLY A 157 -13.36 -23.34 -6.25
CA GLY A 157 -14.72 -23.75 -5.93
C GLY A 157 -15.68 -23.64 -7.12
N ALA A 158 -15.52 -22.61 -7.95
CA ALA A 158 -16.26 -22.47 -9.20
C ALA A 158 -15.99 -23.63 -10.17
N LEU A 159 -14.73 -24.06 -10.30
CA LEU A 159 -14.34 -25.20 -11.14
C LEU A 159 -14.90 -26.53 -10.64
N LEU A 160 -15.04 -26.69 -9.31
CA LEU A 160 -15.66 -27.88 -8.72
C LEU A 160 -17.19 -27.88 -8.81
N ALA A 161 -17.80 -26.71 -8.96
CA ALA A 161 -19.25 -26.54 -9.08
C ALA A 161 -19.80 -26.82 -10.49
N GLY A 162 -18.94 -27.30 -11.40
CA GLY A 162 -19.30 -27.71 -12.77
C GLY A 162 -19.13 -26.60 -13.77
#